data_AF-A0A2V7HWL7-F1
#
_entry.id   AF-A0A2V7HWL7-F1
#
_cell.length_a   1.000
_cell.length_b   1.000
_cell.length_c   1.000
_cell.angle_alpha   90.00
_cell.angle_beta   90.00
_cell.angle_gamma   90.00
#
_symmetry.space_group_name_H-M   'P 1'
#
loop_
_entity.id
_entity.type
_entity.pdbx_description
1 polymer ?
#
loop_
_entity_poly.entity_id
_entity_poly.type
_entity_poly.pdbx_seq_one_letter_code
_entity_poly.pdbx_strand_id
1 'polypeptide(L)'
;IGQPELADLMERPALRQLAQRITARYHLRPFTFRETQAYVRHRLQIAGQRQMIFTPVALRVIHRRSGGVARLINNICDRALLGAFGRTKRRVTAGTARQAALEVSGSAGIRRWLQPAAAAVLVAAVVMTAGALGTSRLGYVTTWWMHRLLPSGVAPSNAAIAVAPVAAVVAPPRPSPIRLLDATTADREAALASLLTRWGVEFQRRPGEGSCEIARRAGLRCLVRSGTWNLIRRLDVPAVLTLTTPTGERHYATVTALGADTVTLDGAPHPVTLPLNEVERFWDGAFVALWRTPDLAATELKAGDDQRRRVVAFQRANGLKADGVLGEETLLRLATTAAGARPSLSKATP
;
A
#
# COMPACT_ATOMS: atom_id res chain seq x y z
N ILE A 1 26.64 2.02 -2.42
CA ILE A 1 25.65 2.42 -1.39
C ILE A 1 24.63 1.29 -1.34
N GLY A 2 24.31 0.75 -0.16
CA GLY A 2 23.44 -0.42 -0.01
C GLY A 2 22.79 -0.47 1.37
N GLN A 3 22.09 -1.56 1.65
CA GLN A 3 21.54 -1.87 2.98
C GLN A 3 22.68 -2.06 4.01
N PRO A 4 22.52 -1.64 5.28
CA PRO A 4 23.57 -1.79 6.30
C PRO A 4 23.98 -3.26 6.51
N GLU A 5 23.04 -4.20 6.44
CA GLU A 5 23.24 -5.65 6.57
C GLU A 5 24.17 -6.23 5.48
N LEU A 6 24.34 -5.53 4.36
CA LEU A 6 25.28 -5.90 3.30
C LEU A 6 26.74 -5.76 3.76
N ALA A 7 27.05 -4.89 4.73
CA ALA A 7 28.40 -4.76 5.26
C ALA A 7 28.85 -6.05 5.98
N ASP A 8 28.05 -6.52 6.93
CA ASP A 8 28.29 -7.76 7.69
C ASP A 8 28.31 -9.01 6.79
N LEU A 9 27.54 -8.99 5.69
CA LEU A 9 27.58 -10.03 4.66
C LEU A 9 28.90 -9.99 3.87
N MET A 10 29.40 -8.81 3.50
CA MET A 10 30.65 -8.64 2.75
C MET A 10 31.91 -9.03 3.54
N GLU A 11 31.84 -9.07 4.87
CA GLU A 11 32.95 -9.52 5.72
C GLU A 11 33.07 -11.06 5.81
N ARG A 12 32.09 -11.81 5.30
CA ARG A 12 32.11 -13.28 5.33
C ARG A 12 33.20 -13.87 4.42
N PRO A 13 33.95 -14.90 4.87
CA PRO A 13 34.98 -15.57 4.08
C PRO A 13 34.56 -16.00 2.67
N ALA A 14 33.31 -16.45 2.50
CA ALA A 14 32.76 -16.90 1.23
C ALA A 14 32.55 -15.77 0.20
N LEU A 15 32.41 -14.52 0.63
CA LEU A 15 32.17 -13.37 -0.25
C LEU A 15 33.41 -12.51 -0.48
N ARG A 16 34.59 -12.96 -0.02
CA ARG A 16 35.87 -12.23 -0.08
C ARG A 16 36.26 -11.82 -1.51
N GLN A 17 36.04 -12.67 -2.51
CA GLN A 17 36.31 -12.36 -3.93
C GLN A 17 35.39 -11.26 -4.48
N LEU A 18 34.12 -11.23 -4.07
CA LEU A 18 33.17 -10.17 -4.46
C LEU A 18 33.51 -8.86 -3.73
N ALA A 19 33.84 -8.95 -2.44
CA ALA A 19 34.23 -7.81 -1.61
C ALA A 19 35.51 -7.11 -2.10
N GLN A 20 36.42 -7.85 -2.76
CA GLN A 20 37.62 -7.32 -3.44
C GLN A 20 37.30 -6.54 -4.73
N ARG A 21 36.18 -6.81 -5.41
CA ARG A 21 35.77 -6.10 -6.63
C ARG A 21 35.03 -4.78 -6.35
N ILE A 22 34.67 -4.50 -5.09
CA ILE A 22 33.98 -3.26 -4.68
C ILE A 22 35.02 -2.29 -4.11
N THR A 23 35.61 -1.49 -4.99
CA THR A 23 36.67 -0.51 -4.69
C THR A 23 36.20 0.70 -3.88
N ALA A 24 34.91 1.06 -3.94
CA ALA A 24 34.35 2.22 -3.24
C ALA A 24 33.20 1.82 -2.29
N ARG A 25 33.49 1.86 -0.98
CA ARG A 25 32.48 1.70 0.09
C ARG A 25 32.23 3.06 0.73
N TYR A 26 31.03 3.60 0.56
CA TYR A 26 30.64 4.90 1.13
C TYR A 26 29.37 4.75 1.96
N HIS A 27 29.48 5.01 3.26
CA HIS A 27 28.35 5.07 4.17
C HIS A 27 27.83 6.52 4.24
N LEU A 28 26.63 6.76 3.72
CA LEU A 28 25.97 8.06 3.82
C LEU A 28 25.53 8.30 5.28
N ARG A 29 26.40 8.97 6.05
CA ARG A 29 26.06 9.42 7.40
C ARG A 29 24.80 10.31 7.37
N PRO A 30 23.96 10.28 8.42
CA PRO A 30 22.84 11.20 8.52
C PRO A 30 23.30 12.66 8.47
N PHE A 31 22.57 13.50 7.75
CA PHE A 31 22.89 14.91 7.58
C PHE A 31 22.86 15.65 8.92
N THR A 32 23.88 16.48 9.17
CA THR A 32 23.84 17.51 10.22
C THR A 32 22.67 18.48 10.00
N PHE A 33 22.36 19.33 10.99
CA PHE A 33 21.32 20.34 10.85
C PHE A 33 21.58 21.31 9.67
N ARG A 34 22.84 21.72 9.46
CA ARG A 34 23.22 22.62 8.35
C ARG A 34 23.04 21.94 6.99
N GLU A 35 23.48 20.70 6.86
CA GLU A 35 23.28 19.90 5.64
C GLU A 35 21.80 19.61 5.39
N THR A 36 21.02 19.31 6.45
CA THR A 36 19.56 19.14 6.33
C THR A 36 18.89 20.39 5.77
N GLN A 37 19.29 21.58 6.20
CA GLN A 37 18.79 22.84 5.67
C GLN A 37 19.20 23.07 4.21
N ALA A 38 20.46 22.78 3.85
CA ALA A 38 20.95 22.87 2.48
C ALA A 38 20.23 21.87 1.54
N TYR A 39 20.05 20.63 2.01
CA TYR A 39 19.34 19.56 1.31
C TYR A 39 17.89 19.93 1.00
N VAL A 40 17.13 20.38 2.00
CA VAL A 40 15.73 20.81 1.79
C VAL A 40 15.66 22.01 0.85
N ARG A 41 16.58 22.98 0.96
CA ARG A 41 16.66 24.12 0.02
C ARG A 41 16.91 23.66 -1.41
N HIS A 42 17.87 22.77 -1.63
CA HIS A 42 18.21 22.23 -2.95
C HIS A 42 17.04 21.44 -3.56
N ARG A 43 16.36 20.60 -2.76
CA ARG A 43 15.16 19.87 -3.19
C ARG A 43 14.01 20.81 -3.59
N LEU A 44 13.82 21.92 -2.87
CA LEU A 44 12.86 22.97 -3.26
C LEU A 44 13.23 23.64 -4.59
N GLN A 45 14.51 23.95 -4.80
CA GLN A 45 15.01 24.55 -6.04
C GLN A 45 14.77 23.62 -7.26
N ILE A 46 15.01 22.31 -7.11
CA ILE A 46 14.68 21.31 -8.15
C ILE A 46 13.17 21.31 -8.45
N ALA A 47 12.32 21.47 -7.43
CA ALA A 47 10.88 21.60 -7.59
C ALA A 47 10.42 23.00 -8.07
N GLY A 48 11.33 23.84 -8.58
CA GLY A 48 11.06 25.19 -9.08
C GLY A 48 10.87 26.27 -8.00
N GLN A 49 10.92 25.92 -6.72
CA GLN A 49 10.72 26.85 -5.60
C GLN A 49 12.06 27.39 -5.08
N ARG A 50 12.38 28.64 -5.43
CA ARG A 50 13.62 29.33 -5.00
C ARG A 50 13.55 29.85 -3.56
N GLN A 51 12.36 30.06 -3.00
CA GLN A 51 12.18 30.62 -1.65
C GLN A 51 12.09 29.54 -0.56
N MET A 52 12.64 29.82 0.63
CA MET A 52 12.59 28.91 1.77
C MET A 52 11.20 28.90 2.43
N ILE A 53 10.30 28.06 1.93
CA ILE A 53 8.92 27.93 2.44
C ILE A 53 8.82 27.27 3.83
N PHE A 54 9.87 26.58 4.29
CA PHE A 54 9.96 26.07 5.67
C PHE A 54 10.56 27.13 6.60
N THR A 55 9.94 27.35 7.76
CA THR A 55 10.54 28.21 8.80
C THR A 55 11.77 27.54 9.44
N PRO A 56 12.77 28.29 9.96
CA PRO A 56 13.95 27.70 10.61
C PRO A 56 13.60 26.75 11.76
N VAL A 57 12.53 27.05 12.51
CA VAL A 57 12.02 26.19 13.59
C VAL A 57 11.37 24.92 13.05
N ALA A 58 10.69 24.98 11.89
CA ALA A 58 10.18 23.78 11.21
C ALA A 58 11.32 22.87 10.75
N LEU A 59 12.39 23.42 10.16
CA LEU A 59 13.58 22.64 9.78
C LEU A 59 14.23 21.97 10.99
N ARG A 60 14.31 22.65 12.13
CA ARG A 60 14.86 22.09 13.39
C ARG A 60 14.01 20.93 13.90
N VAL A 61 12.68 21.00 13.75
CA VAL A 61 11.77 19.87 14.04
C VAL A 61 12.01 18.73 13.06
N ILE A 62 12.08 19.00 11.75
CA ILE A 62 12.30 17.99 10.71
C ILE A 62 13.59 17.23 10.97
N HIS A 63 14.72 17.93 11.13
CA HIS A 63 16.02 17.33 11.43
C HIS A 63 16.01 16.49 12.71
N ARG A 64 15.43 17.00 13.80
CA ARG A 64 15.35 16.26 15.08
C ARG A 64 14.47 15.00 14.98
N ARG A 65 13.44 15.02 14.13
CA ARG A 65 12.51 13.89 13.95
C ARG A 65 12.98 12.88 12.90
N SER A 66 13.79 13.30 11.92
CA SER A 66 14.40 12.43 10.92
C SER A 66 15.75 11.85 11.35
N GLY A 67 16.37 12.39 12.41
CA GLY A 67 17.75 12.07 12.79
C GLY A 67 18.79 12.45 11.73
N GLY A 68 18.45 13.31 10.77
CA GLY A 68 19.29 13.61 9.60
C GLY A 68 19.15 12.63 8.42
N VAL A 69 18.33 11.58 8.53
CA VAL A 69 18.17 10.58 7.47
C VAL A 69 17.38 11.15 6.29
N ALA A 70 17.99 11.21 5.10
CA ALA A 70 17.44 11.86 3.91
C ALA A 70 16.03 11.37 3.52
N ARG A 71 15.78 10.06 3.57
CA ARG A 71 14.46 9.46 3.31
C ARG A 71 13.39 9.94 4.31
N LEU A 72 13.73 10.02 5.60
CA LEU A 72 12.81 10.53 6.61
C LEU A 72 12.60 12.05 6.48
N ILE A 73 13.63 12.81 6.11
CA ILE A 73 13.51 14.25 5.81
C ILE A 73 12.47 14.46 4.70
N ASN A 74 12.57 13.74 3.57
CA ASN A 74 11.61 13.87 2.47
C ASN A 74 10.19 13.52 2.92
N ASN A 75 9.97 12.36 3.53
CA ASN A 75 8.65 11.93 3.98
C ASN A 75 7.97 12.95 4.92
N ILE A 76 8.72 13.52 5.87
CA ILE A 76 8.21 14.56 6.78
C ILE A 76 7.94 15.87 6.05
N CYS A 77 8.81 16.28 5.12
CA CYS A 77 8.63 17.47 4.30
C CYS A 77 7.38 17.37 3.43
N ASP A 78 7.17 16.25 2.73
CA ASP A 78 6.02 16.05 1.83
C ASP A 78 4.70 16.10 2.60
N ARG A 79 4.62 15.42 3.75
CA ARG A 79 3.47 15.50 4.67
C ARG A 79 3.27 16.90 5.25
N ALA A 80 4.35 17.62 5.56
CA ALA A 80 4.25 18.99 6.08
C ALA A 80 3.81 19.99 5.01
N LEU A 81 4.15 19.77 3.73
CA LEU A 81 3.68 20.56 2.60
C LEU A 81 2.19 20.30 2.32
N LEU A 82 1.77 19.03 2.29
CA LEU A 82 0.35 18.66 2.19
C LEU A 82 -0.49 19.27 3.33
N GLY A 83 -0.02 19.15 4.58
CA GLY A 83 -0.67 19.72 5.76
C GLY A 83 -0.63 21.26 5.84
N ALA A 84 0.27 21.93 5.10
CA ALA A 84 0.26 23.38 4.94
C ALA A 84 -0.71 23.81 3.82
N PHE A 85 -0.70 23.09 2.69
CA PHE A 85 -1.56 23.33 1.54
C PHE A 85 -3.04 23.15 1.90
N GLY A 86 -3.41 22.06 2.57
CA GLY A 86 -4.79 21.82 3.05
C GLY A 86 -5.27 22.81 4.13
N ARG A 87 -4.39 23.69 4.61
CA ARG A 87 -4.72 24.82 5.52
C ARG A 87 -4.49 26.19 4.85
N THR A 88 -4.30 26.21 3.54
CA THR A 88 -4.02 27.40 2.71
C THR A 88 -2.81 28.23 3.19
N LYS A 89 -1.85 27.60 3.89
CA LYS A 89 -0.65 28.28 4.41
C LYS A 89 0.51 28.19 3.43
N ARG A 90 0.99 29.34 2.96
CA ARG A 90 2.17 29.46 2.06
C ARG A 90 3.51 29.07 2.70
N ARG A 91 3.57 28.86 4.03
CA ARG A 91 4.80 28.52 4.77
C ARG A 91 4.55 27.37 5.75
N VAL A 92 5.50 26.45 5.83
CA VAL A 92 5.49 25.34 6.80
C VAL A 92 6.03 25.84 8.14
N THR A 93 5.16 25.80 9.15
CA THR A 93 5.47 26.17 10.54
C THR A 93 5.93 24.96 11.35
N ALA A 94 6.53 25.21 12.52
CA ALA A 94 6.92 24.14 13.44
C ALA A 94 5.75 23.26 13.88
N GLY A 95 4.53 23.82 14.01
CA GLY A 95 3.33 23.03 14.31
C GLY A 95 2.99 22.03 13.21
N THR A 96 2.97 22.48 11.95
CA THR A 96 2.74 21.62 10.78
C THR A 96 3.82 20.55 10.66
N ALA A 97 5.10 20.91 10.86
CA ALA A 97 6.21 19.96 10.82
C ALA A 97 6.18 18.90 11.94
N ARG A 98 5.72 19.27 13.16
CA ARG A 98 5.52 18.30 14.25
C ARG A 98 4.42 17.30 13.91
N GLN A 99 3.29 17.79 13.38
CA GLN A 99 2.17 16.95 12.98
C GLN A 99 2.57 15.96 11.88
N ALA A 100 3.21 16.45 10.82
CA ALA A 100 3.74 15.62 9.74
C ALA A 100 4.76 14.58 10.23
N ALA A 101 5.64 14.94 11.18
CA ALA A 101 6.56 13.98 11.79
C ALA A 101 5.84 12.90 12.60
N LEU A 102 4.77 13.24 13.35
CA LEU A 102 3.96 12.26 14.07
C LEU A 102 3.21 11.32 13.11
N GLU A 103 2.74 11.80 11.96
CA GLU A 103 2.13 10.96 10.93
C GLU A 103 3.15 9.99 10.30
N VAL A 104 4.37 10.45 10.02
CA VAL A 104 5.44 9.61 9.43
C VAL A 104 6.02 8.61 10.43
N SER A 105 6.11 8.96 11.71
CA SER A 105 6.48 8.02 12.79
C SER A 105 5.31 7.14 13.26
N GLY A 106 4.07 7.46 12.86
CA GLY A 106 2.84 6.83 13.31
C GLY A 106 2.59 5.42 12.78
N SER A 107 3.40 4.96 11.81
CA SER A 107 3.38 3.58 11.31
C SER A 107 3.89 2.53 12.32
N ALA A 108 4.35 2.94 13.52
CA ALA A 108 4.43 2.08 14.70
C ALA A 108 3.03 1.81 15.31
N GLY A 109 2.09 1.35 14.48
CA GLY A 109 0.64 1.33 14.72
C GLY A 109 0.11 0.34 15.76
N ILE A 110 0.98 -0.32 16.54
CA ILE A 110 0.57 -1.33 17.55
C ILE A 110 0.24 -0.67 18.90
N ARG A 111 0.96 0.40 19.28
CA ARG A 111 0.91 0.96 20.63
C ARG A 111 -0.35 1.77 20.95
N ARG A 112 -1.09 2.25 19.94
CA ARG A 112 -2.25 3.14 20.13
C ARG A 112 -3.56 2.40 20.43
N TRP A 113 -3.62 1.08 20.22
CA TRP A 113 -4.81 0.26 20.49
C TRP A 113 -4.78 -0.41 21.88
N LEU A 114 -3.61 -0.49 22.52
CA LEU A 114 -3.44 -1.09 23.86
C LEU A 114 -3.89 -0.17 25.02
N GLN A 115 -3.96 1.16 24.81
CA GLN A 115 -4.33 2.10 25.88
C GLN A 115 -5.80 2.03 26.33
N PRO A 116 -6.83 1.92 25.46
CA PRO A 116 -8.20 1.73 25.92
C PRO A 116 -8.46 0.33 26.50
N ALA A 117 -7.75 -0.71 26.00
CA ALA A 117 -7.91 -2.08 26.48
C ALA A 117 -7.47 -2.26 27.94
N ALA A 118 -6.33 -1.67 28.32
CA ALA A 118 -5.84 -1.73 29.71
C ALA A 118 -6.78 -1.04 30.71
N ALA A 119 -7.43 0.06 30.30
CA ALA A 119 -8.41 0.77 31.13
C ALA A 119 -9.68 -0.07 31.35
N ALA A 120 -10.18 -0.76 30.31
CA ALA A 120 -11.36 -1.61 30.41
C ALA A 120 -11.15 -2.80 31.37
N VAL A 121 -9.96 -3.42 31.35
CA VAL A 121 -9.61 -4.53 32.27
C VAL A 121 -9.57 -4.05 33.73
N LEU A 122 -9.02 -2.86 34.01
CA LEU A 122 -9.01 -2.30 35.36
C LEU A 122 -10.42 -1.97 35.88
N VAL A 123 -11.30 -1.41 35.04
CA VAL A 123 -12.70 -1.14 35.42
C VAL A 123 -13.45 -2.45 35.70
N ALA A 124 -13.28 -3.48 34.88
CA ALA A 124 -13.90 -4.80 35.11
C ALA A 124 -13.43 -5.44 36.43
N ALA A 125 -12.14 -5.34 36.77
CA ALA A 125 -11.60 -5.85 38.03
C ALA A 125 -12.17 -5.13 39.26
N VAL A 126 -12.37 -3.81 39.20
CA VAL A 126 -12.99 -3.02 40.28
C VAL A 126 -14.48 -3.37 40.44
N VAL A 127 -15.21 -3.56 39.34
CA VAL A 127 -16.63 -3.95 39.40
C VAL A 127 -16.82 -5.35 39.99
N MET A 128 -15.98 -6.33 39.61
CA MET A 128 -16.08 -7.70 40.16
C MET A 128 -15.68 -7.77 41.64
N THR A 129 -14.70 -6.97 42.09
CA THR A 129 -14.33 -6.92 43.52
C THR A 129 -15.37 -6.20 44.35
N ALA A 130 -16.00 -5.13 43.84
CA ALA A 130 -17.14 -4.48 44.50
C ALA A 130 -18.36 -5.42 44.63
N GLY A 131 -18.65 -6.21 43.59
CA GLY A 131 -19.74 -7.20 43.60
C GLY A 131 -19.52 -8.31 44.64
N ALA A 132 -18.28 -8.77 44.83
CA ALA A 132 -17.94 -9.81 45.80
C ALA A 132 -17.99 -9.33 47.27
N LEU A 133 -17.82 -8.04 47.53
CA LEU A 133 -17.90 -7.45 48.88
C LEU A 133 -19.35 -7.12 49.31
N GLY A 134 -20.23 -6.86 48.35
CA GLY A 134 -21.62 -6.46 48.59
C GLY A 134 -22.56 -7.57 49.09
N THR A 135 -22.19 -8.85 48.96
CA THR A 135 -23.06 -10.01 49.30
C THR A 135 -22.97 -10.46 50.75
N SER A 136 -22.18 -9.79 51.60
CA SER A 136 -21.93 -10.19 52.99
C SER A 136 -23.02 -9.81 54.00
N ARG A 137 -24.12 -9.15 53.58
CA ARG A 137 -25.25 -8.77 54.46
C ARG A 137 -26.61 -8.79 53.76
N LEU A 138 -27.25 -9.96 53.71
CA LEU A 138 -28.64 -10.19 54.19
C LEU A 138 -28.98 -11.68 54.02
N GLY A 139 -29.34 -12.35 55.11
CA GLY A 139 -29.88 -13.71 55.07
C GLY A 139 -31.41 -13.71 54.99
N TYR A 140 -31.98 -14.84 54.53
CA TYR A 140 -33.42 -15.11 54.34
C TYR A 140 -34.08 -14.22 53.26
N VAL A 141 -34.58 -14.75 52.14
CA VAL A 141 -35.97 -15.26 51.92
C VAL A 141 -36.03 -15.73 50.44
N THR A 142 -36.63 -16.86 50.02
CA THR A 142 -37.23 -18.03 50.71
C THR A 142 -37.14 -19.30 49.83
N THR A 143 -37.20 -20.45 50.50
CA THR A 143 -37.59 -21.79 50.02
C THR A 143 -38.57 -21.87 48.83
N TRP A 144 -38.10 -22.42 47.70
CA TRP A 144 -38.90 -23.16 46.72
C TRP A 144 -37.95 -24.06 45.89
N TRP A 145 -38.48 -25.06 45.17
CA TRP A 145 -37.74 -26.08 44.37
C TRP A 145 -37.13 -27.32 45.07
N MET A 146 -37.08 -27.41 46.39
CA MET A 146 -36.81 -28.69 47.05
C MET A 146 -38.10 -29.52 47.22
N HIS A 147 -38.74 -29.91 46.09
CA HIS A 147 -39.73 -31.00 45.98
C HIS A 147 -40.21 -31.17 44.52
N ARG A 148 -39.35 -31.67 43.64
CA ARG A 148 -39.80 -32.41 42.45
C ARG A 148 -38.73 -33.40 41.97
N LEU A 149 -39.16 -34.65 41.81
CA LEU A 149 -38.51 -35.68 40.99
C LEU A 149 -37.20 -36.28 41.55
N LEU A 150 -37.32 -37.02 42.65
CA LEU A 150 -36.83 -38.41 42.58
C LEU A 150 -37.83 -39.18 41.70
N PRO A 151 -37.37 -39.80 40.61
CA PRO A 151 -37.38 -41.27 40.65
C PRO A 151 -36.14 -41.93 40.04
N SER A 152 -35.83 -43.10 40.61
CA SER A 152 -35.35 -44.32 39.93
C SER A 152 -34.09 -44.25 39.07
N GLY A 153 -33.01 -44.69 39.71
CA GLY A 153 -31.86 -45.44 39.17
C GLY A 153 -31.67 -45.58 37.66
N VAL A 154 -30.52 -45.07 37.19
CA VAL A 154 -29.79 -45.61 36.03
C VAL A 154 -28.37 -45.92 36.51
N ALA A 155 -27.86 -47.10 36.14
CA ALA A 155 -26.53 -47.58 36.52
C ALA A 155 -25.40 -46.70 35.98
N PRO A 156 -24.18 -46.73 36.58
CA PRO A 156 -23.02 -46.06 36.02
C PRO A 156 -22.64 -46.67 34.67
N SER A 157 -23.16 -46.09 33.59
CA SER A 157 -22.65 -46.36 32.26
C SER A 157 -21.28 -45.70 32.14
N ASN A 158 -20.23 -46.52 32.07
CA ASN A 158 -18.90 -46.12 31.61
C ASN A 158 -18.96 -45.86 30.09
N ALA A 159 -19.82 -44.93 29.67
CA ALA A 159 -19.74 -44.29 28.37
C ALA A 159 -18.50 -43.41 28.40
N ALA A 160 -17.36 -44.00 28.03
CA ALA A 160 -16.17 -43.24 27.67
C ALA A 160 -16.61 -42.16 26.70
N ILE A 161 -16.36 -40.89 27.06
CA ILE A 161 -16.55 -39.77 26.14
C ILE A 161 -15.55 -40.01 25.01
N ALA A 162 -16.03 -40.64 23.93
CA ALA A 162 -15.32 -40.70 22.69
C ALA A 162 -15.14 -39.25 22.26
N VAL A 163 -13.93 -38.74 22.48
CA VAL A 163 -13.48 -37.47 21.90
C VAL A 163 -13.52 -37.69 20.40
N ALA A 164 -14.66 -37.37 19.80
CA ALA A 164 -14.78 -37.24 18.36
C ALA A 164 -13.63 -36.31 17.96
N PRO A 165 -12.69 -36.77 17.10
CA PRO A 165 -11.60 -35.91 16.70
C PRO A 165 -12.24 -34.67 16.09
N VAL A 166 -11.99 -33.50 16.70
CA VAL A 166 -12.30 -32.22 16.08
C VAL A 166 -11.53 -32.26 14.78
N ALA A 167 -12.23 -32.57 13.68
CA ALA A 167 -11.66 -32.61 12.36
C ALA A 167 -11.06 -31.22 12.17
N ALA A 168 -9.73 -31.16 12.20
CA ALA A 168 -9.02 -29.90 12.15
C ALA A 168 -9.53 -29.21 10.89
N VAL A 169 -10.16 -28.04 11.07
CA VAL A 169 -10.48 -27.18 9.93
C VAL A 169 -9.14 -26.90 9.29
N VAL A 170 -8.86 -27.60 8.19
CA VAL A 170 -7.60 -27.50 7.47
C VAL A 170 -7.56 -26.08 6.96
N ALA A 171 -6.88 -25.22 7.71
CA ALA A 171 -6.57 -23.88 7.25
C ALA A 171 -5.93 -24.06 5.88
N PRO A 172 -6.43 -23.35 4.83
CA PRO A 172 -5.95 -23.54 3.48
C PRO A 172 -4.42 -23.44 3.49
N PRO A 173 -3.71 -24.35 2.82
CA PRO A 173 -2.27 -24.52 2.98
C PRO A 173 -1.61 -23.17 2.76
N ARG A 174 -0.96 -22.65 3.81
CA ARG A 174 -0.31 -21.33 3.80
C ARG A 174 0.60 -21.30 2.56
N PRO A 175 0.31 -20.44 1.57
CA PRO A 175 1.12 -20.42 0.36
C PRO A 175 2.55 -20.08 0.75
N SER A 176 3.47 -21.00 0.42
CA SER A 176 4.89 -20.75 0.59
C SER A 176 5.34 -19.67 -0.43
N PRO A 177 6.44 -18.95 -0.18
CA PRO A 177 6.99 -17.97 -1.12
C PRO A 177 7.20 -18.51 -2.55
N ILE A 178 7.31 -19.84 -2.68
CA ILE A 178 7.41 -20.59 -3.94
C ILE A 178 6.25 -20.25 -4.89
N ARG A 179 4.99 -20.17 -4.39
CA ARG A 179 3.82 -19.87 -5.24
C ARG A 179 3.82 -18.47 -5.85
N LEU A 180 4.58 -17.53 -5.27
CA LEU A 180 4.78 -16.22 -5.87
C LEU A 180 5.76 -16.30 -7.05
N LEU A 181 6.77 -17.16 -6.98
CA LEU A 181 7.72 -17.34 -8.09
C LEU A 181 7.02 -17.94 -9.32
N ASP A 182 6.16 -18.95 -9.13
CA ASP A 182 5.34 -19.56 -10.21
C ASP A 182 4.42 -18.55 -10.93
N ALA A 183 4.05 -17.47 -10.23
CA ALA A 183 3.22 -16.38 -10.72
C ALA A 183 4.02 -15.14 -11.19
N THR A 184 5.33 -15.27 -11.35
CA THR A 184 6.23 -14.18 -11.77
C THR A 184 7.18 -14.60 -12.87
N THR A 185 7.62 -13.62 -13.64
CA THR A 185 8.71 -13.75 -14.62
C THR A 185 9.85 -12.79 -14.30
N ALA A 186 11.08 -13.21 -14.56
CA ALA A 186 12.25 -12.32 -14.53
C ALA A 186 12.26 -11.36 -15.75
N ASP A 187 11.56 -11.72 -16.83
CA ASP A 187 11.43 -10.87 -18.02
C ASP A 187 10.24 -9.92 -17.91
N ARG A 188 10.55 -8.63 -17.83
CA ARG A 188 9.58 -7.54 -17.86
C ARG A 188 8.72 -7.53 -19.11
N GLU A 189 9.30 -7.89 -20.26
CA GLU A 189 8.59 -7.85 -21.53
C GLU A 189 7.57 -8.99 -21.65
N ALA A 190 7.85 -10.16 -21.11
CA ALA A 190 6.86 -11.25 -21.01
C ALA A 190 5.62 -10.85 -20.18
N ALA A 191 5.80 -10.18 -19.03
CA ALA A 191 4.69 -9.68 -18.22
C ALA A 191 3.89 -8.58 -18.97
N LEU A 192 4.58 -7.65 -19.63
CA LEU A 192 3.92 -6.61 -20.44
C LEU A 192 3.23 -7.17 -21.70
N ALA A 193 3.70 -8.27 -22.27
CA ALA A 193 3.03 -8.99 -23.36
C ALA A 193 1.69 -9.61 -22.89
N SER A 194 1.68 -10.28 -21.73
CA SER A 194 0.44 -10.76 -21.08
C SER A 194 -0.56 -9.61 -20.87
N LEU A 195 -0.08 -8.45 -20.38
CA LEU A 195 -0.90 -7.25 -20.20
C LEU A 195 -1.46 -6.73 -21.55
N LEU A 196 -0.68 -6.74 -22.63
CA LEU A 196 -1.13 -6.33 -23.97
C LEU A 196 -2.21 -7.24 -24.55
N THR A 197 -2.06 -8.57 -24.40
CA THR A 197 -3.06 -9.55 -24.85
C THR A 197 -4.42 -9.30 -24.18
N ARG A 198 -4.43 -8.93 -22.89
CA ARG A 198 -5.67 -8.57 -22.15
C ARG A 198 -6.34 -7.27 -22.64
N TRP A 199 -5.63 -6.45 -23.42
CA TRP A 199 -6.18 -5.29 -24.13
C TRP A 199 -6.53 -5.59 -25.60
N GLY A 200 -6.45 -6.85 -26.04
CA GLY A 200 -6.73 -7.27 -27.41
C GLY A 200 -5.69 -6.81 -28.44
N VAL A 201 -4.44 -6.54 -28.01
CA VAL A 201 -3.37 -6.08 -28.90
C VAL A 201 -2.53 -7.26 -29.37
N GLU A 202 -2.45 -7.47 -30.69
CA GLU A 202 -1.58 -8.48 -31.29
C GLU A 202 -0.10 -8.16 -31.09
N PHE A 203 0.67 -9.14 -30.65
CA PHE A 203 2.09 -8.98 -30.30
C PHE A 203 3.03 -9.13 -31.52
N GLN A 204 2.85 -8.27 -32.52
CA GLN A 204 3.77 -8.18 -33.66
C GLN A 204 5.02 -7.36 -33.28
N ARG A 205 5.96 -8.01 -32.56
CA ARG A 205 7.22 -7.41 -32.10
C ARG A 205 8.17 -7.15 -33.28
N ARG A 206 8.55 -5.88 -33.48
CA ARG A 206 9.70 -5.52 -34.34
C ARG A 206 11.01 -5.65 -33.56
N PRO A 207 12.15 -5.91 -34.22
CA PRO A 207 13.45 -5.93 -33.55
C PRO A 207 13.72 -4.61 -32.83
N GLY A 208 13.99 -4.67 -31.52
CA GLY A 208 14.24 -3.49 -30.68
C GLY A 208 13.01 -2.72 -30.19
N GLU A 209 11.78 -3.05 -30.62
CA GLU A 209 10.55 -2.39 -30.17
C GLU A 209 10.09 -2.98 -28.82
N GLY A 210 9.95 -2.13 -27.79
CA GLY A 210 9.49 -2.54 -26.46
C GLY A 210 7.97 -2.59 -26.34
N SER A 211 7.44 -3.35 -25.37
CA SER A 211 5.98 -3.52 -25.19
C SER A 211 5.22 -2.19 -25.00
N CYS A 212 5.84 -1.18 -24.40
CA CYS A 212 5.23 0.15 -24.27
C CYS A 212 5.18 0.97 -25.58
N GLU A 213 5.93 0.57 -26.61
CA GLU A 213 5.89 1.17 -27.95
C GLU A 213 4.84 0.47 -28.82
N ILE A 214 4.76 -0.87 -28.72
CA ILE A 214 3.65 -1.67 -29.26
C ILE A 214 2.31 -1.15 -28.72
N ALA A 215 2.23 -0.91 -27.40
CA ALA A 215 1.06 -0.28 -26.77
C ALA A 215 0.68 1.06 -27.42
N ARG A 216 1.68 1.91 -27.69
CA ARG A 216 1.49 3.25 -28.29
C ARG A 216 0.96 3.16 -29.72
N ARG A 217 1.48 2.22 -30.52
CA ARG A 217 0.99 1.92 -31.87
C ARG A 217 -0.45 1.41 -31.87
N ALA A 218 -0.89 0.72 -30.81
CA ALA A 218 -2.27 0.29 -30.60
C ALA A 218 -3.18 1.34 -29.91
N GLY A 219 -2.74 2.61 -29.79
CA GLY A 219 -3.54 3.68 -29.18
C GLY A 219 -3.62 3.67 -27.64
N LEU A 220 -2.80 2.82 -26.98
CA LEU A 220 -2.67 2.73 -25.53
C LEU A 220 -1.45 3.52 -25.04
N ARG A 221 -1.39 3.86 -23.76
CA ARG A 221 -0.20 4.42 -23.10
C ARG A 221 0.17 3.59 -21.88
N CYS A 222 1.47 3.42 -21.65
CA CYS A 222 1.99 2.92 -20.38
C CYS A 222 1.93 4.02 -19.31
N LEU A 223 1.13 3.79 -18.27
CA LEU A 223 1.16 4.55 -17.01
C LEU A 223 2.15 3.88 -16.06
N VAL A 224 3.36 4.45 -15.94
CA VAL A 224 4.38 4.02 -14.98
C VAL A 224 4.26 4.86 -13.72
N ARG A 225 3.92 4.25 -12.58
CA ARG A 225 3.69 4.96 -11.30
C ARG A 225 4.12 4.09 -10.11
N SER A 226 4.16 4.71 -8.94
CA SER A 226 4.26 4.02 -7.65
C SER A 226 3.04 4.36 -6.79
N GLY A 227 2.52 3.39 -6.03
CA GLY A 227 1.33 3.60 -5.19
C GLY A 227 1.01 2.41 -4.28
N THR A 228 -0.23 2.35 -3.82
CA THR A 228 -0.77 1.26 -2.98
C THR A 228 -1.90 0.55 -3.73
N TRP A 229 -2.38 -0.59 -3.22
CA TRP A 229 -3.54 -1.31 -3.80
C TRP A 229 -4.78 -0.42 -3.97
N ASN A 230 -4.99 0.54 -3.07
CA ASN A 230 -6.08 1.53 -3.19
C ASN A 230 -5.96 2.42 -4.43
N LEU A 231 -4.76 2.62 -4.99
CA LEU A 231 -4.60 3.30 -6.28
C LEU A 231 -4.98 2.35 -7.43
N ILE A 232 -4.45 1.13 -7.43
CA ILE A 232 -4.74 0.12 -8.46
C ILE A 232 -6.26 -0.16 -8.52
N ARG A 233 -6.91 -0.37 -7.37
CA ARG A 233 -8.36 -0.58 -7.26
C ARG A 233 -9.20 0.60 -7.76
N ARG A 234 -8.72 1.84 -7.64
CA ARG A 234 -9.40 3.04 -8.18
C ARG A 234 -9.21 3.22 -9.68
N LEU A 235 -8.14 2.68 -10.25
CA LEU A 235 -7.93 2.66 -11.71
C LEU A 235 -8.79 1.57 -12.36
N ASP A 236 -8.96 0.44 -11.67
CA ASP A 236 -9.73 -0.73 -12.12
C ASP A 236 -9.32 -1.18 -13.54
N VAL A 237 -8.01 -1.38 -13.73
CA VAL A 237 -7.40 -1.94 -14.95
C VAL A 237 -6.26 -2.88 -14.56
N PRO A 238 -6.01 -3.96 -15.33
CA PRO A 238 -4.82 -4.78 -15.19
C PRO A 238 -3.51 -3.99 -15.19
N ALA A 239 -2.56 -4.45 -14.38
CA ALA A 239 -1.27 -3.79 -14.19
C ALA A 239 -0.17 -4.82 -13.91
N VAL A 240 1.02 -4.58 -14.45
CA VAL A 240 2.24 -5.33 -14.10
C VAL A 240 2.86 -4.72 -12.85
N LEU A 241 3.01 -5.51 -11.79
CA LEU A 241 3.76 -5.14 -10.60
C LEU A 241 5.25 -5.36 -10.84
N THR A 242 6.10 -4.52 -10.23
CA THR A 242 7.53 -4.81 -10.09
C THR A 242 7.77 -5.29 -8.66
N LEU A 243 8.02 -6.58 -8.50
CA LEU A 243 8.36 -7.21 -7.24
C LEU A 243 9.89 -7.27 -7.13
N THR A 244 10.42 -6.97 -5.96
CA THR A 244 11.85 -7.07 -5.65
C THR A 244 12.04 -8.12 -4.57
N THR A 245 12.85 -9.13 -4.85
CA THR A 245 13.20 -10.17 -3.86
C THR A 245 14.12 -9.60 -2.77
N PRO A 246 14.28 -10.30 -1.62
CA PRO A 246 15.27 -9.91 -0.62
C PRO A 246 16.72 -9.92 -1.13
N THR A 247 17.01 -10.66 -2.20
CA THR A 247 18.29 -10.68 -2.92
C THR A 247 18.49 -9.47 -3.85
N GLY A 248 17.44 -8.68 -4.10
CA GLY A 248 17.46 -7.51 -4.99
C GLY A 248 17.12 -7.79 -6.45
N GLU A 249 16.76 -9.03 -6.77
CA GLU A 249 16.33 -9.45 -8.11
C GLU A 249 14.91 -8.94 -8.39
N ARG A 250 14.63 -8.59 -9.65
CA ARG A 250 13.33 -8.05 -10.05
C ARG A 250 12.50 -9.09 -10.78
N HIS A 251 11.29 -9.26 -10.27
CA HIS A 251 10.26 -10.14 -10.79
C HIS A 251 9.06 -9.31 -11.20
N TYR A 252 8.36 -9.73 -12.24
CA TYR A 252 7.21 -9.04 -12.80
C TYR A 252 6.02 -9.98 -12.81
N ALA A 253 4.85 -9.48 -12.38
CA ALA A 253 3.60 -10.24 -12.36
C ALA A 253 2.45 -9.35 -12.84
N THR A 254 1.63 -9.87 -13.76
CA THR A 254 0.44 -9.17 -14.25
C THR A 254 -0.72 -9.43 -13.29
N VAL A 255 -1.29 -8.37 -12.71
CA VAL A 255 -2.51 -8.43 -11.90
C VAL A 255 -3.73 -8.52 -12.80
N THR A 256 -4.57 -9.52 -12.57
CA THR A 256 -5.70 -9.88 -13.44
C THR A 256 -7.04 -9.72 -12.76
N ALA A 257 -7.11 -9.92 -11.44
CA ALA A 257 -8.25 -9.58 -10.59
C ALA A 257 -7.77 -9.05 -9.23
N LEU A 258 -8.59 -8.23 -8.58
CA LEU A 258 -8.26 -7.65 -7.27
C LEU A 258 -9.48 -7.72 -6.34
N GLY A 259 -9.45 -8.66 -5.40
CA GLY A 259 -10.48 -8.89 -4.40
C GLY A 259 -10.43 -7.89 -3.23
N ALA A 260 -11.11 -8.21 -2.13
CA ALA A 260 -11.11 -7.35 -0.93
C ALA A 260 -9.71 -7.29 -0.29
N ASP A 261 -9.13 -8.46 -0.04
CA ASP A 261 -7.87 -8.75 0.65
C ASP A 261 -6.95 -9.72 -0.13
N THR A 262 -7.35 -10.08 -1.36
CA THR A 262 -6.63 -10.97 -2.28
C THR A 262 -6.33 -10.31 -3.63
N VAL A 263 -5.33 -10.83 -4.33
CA VAL A 263 -4.96 -10.46 -5.71
C VAL A 263 -4.75 -11.73 -6.53
N THR A 264 -5.25 -11.74 -7.76
CA THR A 264 -4.97 -12.79 -8.75
C THR A 264 -3.89 -12.30 -9.71
N LEU A 265 -2.83 -13.10 -9.83
CA LEU A 265 -1.70 -12.89 -10.72
C LEU A 265 -1.78 -13.86 -11.90
N ASP A 266 -1.38 -13.40 -13.08
CA ASP A 266 -1.22 -14.19 -14.29
C ASP A 266 0.00 -15.11 -14.10
N GLY A 267 -0.25 -16.39 -13.82
CA GLY A 267 0.78 -17.41 -13.60
C GLY A 267 0.63 -18.57 -14.60
N ALA A 268 1.72 -19.31 -14.80
CA ALA A 268 1.72 -20.51 -15.63
C ALA A 268 1.78 -21.75 -14.71
N PRO A 269 0.95 -22.79 -14.90
CA PRO A 269 -0.03 -22.97 -15.99
C PRO A 269 -1.42 -22.34 -15.75
N HIS A 270 -1.70 -21.80 -14.55
CA HIS A 270 -3.00 -21.20 -14.20
C HIS A 270 -2.82 -19.91 -13.38
N PRO A 271 -3.78 -18.97 -13.39
CA PRO A 271 -3.76 -17.80 -12.54
C PRO A 271 -3.67 -18.15 -11.05
N VAL A 272 -2.80 -17.46 -10.31
CA VAL A 272 -2.53 -17.72 -8.90
C VAL A 272 -3.14 -16.61 -8.04
N THR A 273 -4.03 -16.97 -7.12
CA THR A 273 -4.62 -16.01 -6.17
C THR A 273 -3.89 -16.06 -4.84
N LEU A 274 -3.42 -14.89 -4.38
CA LEU A 274 -2.62 -14.71 -3.16
C LEU A 274 -3.21 -13.59 -2.26
N PRO A 275 -3.01 -13.65 -0.93
CA PRO A 275 -3.27 -12.53 -0.04
C PRO A 275 -2.43 -11.28 -0.38
N LEU A 276 -3.03 -10.08 -0.29
CA LEU A 276 -2.34 -8.82 -0.60
C LEU A 276 -1.08 -8.62 0.26
N ASN A 277 -1.16 -8.95 1.54
CA ASN A 277 -0.09 -8.79 2.54
C ASN A 277 1.10 -9.76 2.35
N GLU A 278 1.01 -10.71 1.42
CA GLU A 278 2.15 -11.54 1.00
C GLU A 278 2.88 -10.88 -0.16
N VAL A 279 2.15 -10.40 -1.17
CA VAL A 279 2.71 -9.67 -2.32
C VAL A 279 3.33 -8.33 -1.89
N GLU A 280 2.72 -7.63 -0.91
CA GLU A 280 3.27 -6.40 -0.32
C GLU A 280 4.66 -6.54 0.31
N ARG A 281 5.10 -7.76 0.66
CA ARG A 281 6.44 -7.98 1.23
C ARG A 281 7.55 -7.80 0.21
N PHE A 282 7.21 -7.98 -1.07
CA PHE A 282 8.12 -7.88 -2.21
C PHE A 282 7.78 -6.70 -3.12
N TRP A 283 6.61 -6.09 -2.96
CA TRP A 283 6.15 -4.96 -3.75
C TRP A 283 6.44 -3.62 -3.07
N ASP A 284 7.29 -2.79 -3.67
CA ASP A 284 7.62 -1.44 -3.19
C ASP A 284 6.58 -0.37 -3.59
N GLY A 285 5.52 -0.78 -4.27
CA GLY A 285 4.49 0.08 -4.84
C GLY A 285 4.65 0.36 -6.33
N ALA A 286 5.75 -0.01 -7.00
CA ALA A 286 5.98 0.24 -8.42
C ALA A 286 5.11 -0.65 -9.34
N PHE A 287 4.41 -0.03 -10.29
CA PHE A 287 3.58 -0.73 -11.27
C PHE A 287 3.56 -0.04 -12.64
N VAL A 288 3.20 -0.82 -13.67
CA VAL A 288 2.90 -0.34 -15.02
C VAL A 288 1.48 -0.78 -15.40
N ALA A 289 0.60 0.16 -15.65
CA ALA A 289 -0.73 -0.11 -16.21
C ALA A 289 -0.82 0.38 -17.65
N LEU A 290 -1.69 -0.25 -18.47
CA LEU A 290 -2.08 0.29 -19.76
C LEU A 290 -3.39 1.06 -19.64
N TRP A 291 -3.55 2.11 -20.45
CA TRP A 291 -4.80 2.85 -20.59
C TRP A 291 -4.93 3.43 -21.99
N ARG A 292 -6.17 3.61 -22.46
CA ARG A 292 -6.46 4.28 -23.73
C ARG A 292 -6.67 5.78 -23.47
N THR A 293 -6.07 6.64 -24.30
CA THR A 293 -6.39 8.08 -24.25
C THR A 293 -7.81 8.26 -24.80
N PRO A 294 -8.71 9.03 -24.16
CA PRO A 294 -10.04 9.26 -24.70
C PRO A 294 -9.95 9.93 -26.07
N ASP A 295 -10.76 9.48 -27.03
CA ASP A 295 -10.91 10.21 -28.29
C ASP A 295 -11.73 11.48 -28.03
N LEU A 296 -11.04 12.61 -27.99
CA LEU A 296 -11.63 13.93 -27.78
C LEU A 296 -11.99 14.62 -29.11
N ALA A 297 -11.64 14.04 -30.27
CA ALA A 297 -11.95 14.62 -31.58
C ALA A 297 -13.39 14.33 -32.00
N ALA A 298 -13.96 13.18 -31.60
CA ALA A 298 -15.35 12.82 -31.88
C ALA A 298 -16.40 13.69 -31.16
N THR A 299 -15.98 14.58 -30.26
CA THR A 299 -16.86 15.59 -29.66
C THR A 299 -16.46 16.97 -30.17
N GLU A 300 -17.20 17.54 -31.12
CA GLU A 300 -17.09 18.95 -31.50
C GLU A 300 -17.51 19.84 -30.31
N LEU A 301 -16.57 20.04 -29.38
CA LEU A 301 -16.71 20.98 -28.27
C LEU A 301 -16.57 22.38 -28.85
N LYS A 302 -17.70 23.08 -29.01
CA LYS A 302 -17.75 24.48 -29.46
C LYS A 302 -16.76 25.32 -28.65
N ALA A 303 -15.76 25.88 -29.33
CA ALA A 303 -14.64 26.54 -28.68
C ALA A 303 -15.10 27.78 -27.88
N GLY A 304 -14.71 27.85 -26.61
CA GLY A 304 -15.04 28.96 -25.73
C GLY A 304 -14.93 28.64 -24.24
N ASP A 305 -15.36 29.59 -23.42
CA ASP A 305 -15.35 29.52 -21.95
C ASP A 305 -16.08 28.29 -21.38
N ASP A 306 -17.10 27.78 -22.09
CA ASP A 306 -17.90 26.63 -21.68
C ASP A 306 -17.07 25.34 -21.54
N GLN A 307 -16.18 25.06 -22.49
CA GLN A 307 -15.31 23.87 -22.42
C GLN A 307 -14.44 23.92 -21.16
N ARG A 308 -13.84 25.09 -20.85
CA ARG A 308 -13.02 25.26 -19.65
C ARG A 308 -13.87 25.10 -18.38
N ARG A 309 -15.09 25.63 -18.34
CA ARG A 309 -16.04 25.45 -17.22
C ARG A 309 -16.39 23.98 -17.02
N ARG A 310 -16.65 23.23 -18.10
CA ARG A 310 -16.94 21.78 -18.06
C ARG A 310 -15.75 20.96 -17.54
N VAL A 311 -14.52 21.28 -17.97
CA VAL A 311 -13.30 20.63 -17.44
C VAL A 311 -13.09 20.96 -15.96
N VAL A 312 -13.24 22.23 -15.54
CA VAL A 312 -13.19 22.64 -14.13
C VAL A 312 -14.24 21.92 -13.28
N ALA A 313 -15.47 21.79 -13.77
CA ALA A 313 -16.55 21.07 -13.09
C ALA A 313 -16.23 19.58 -12.92
N PHE A 314 -15.78 18.91 -13.99
CA PHE A 314 -15.34 17.51 -13.94
C PHE A 314 -14.19 17.31 -12.96
N GLN A 315 -13.18 18.19 -12.99
CA GLN A 315 -12.04 18.14 -12.09
C GLN A 315 -12.48 18.26 -10.62
N ARG A 316 -13.35 19.23 -10.28
CA ARG A 316 -13.92 19.38 -8.93
C ARG A 316 -14.70 18.15 -8.49
N ALA A 317 -15.59 17.63 -9.34
CA ALA A 317 -16.40 16.45 -9.04
C ALA A 317 -15.56 15.17 -8.81
N ASN A 318 -14.35 15.11 -9.37
CA ASN A 318 -13.43 13.97 -9.25
C ASN A 318 -12.25 14.20 -8.29
N GLY A 319 -12.25 15.29 -7.52
CA GLY A 319 -11.17 15.60 -6.57
C GLY A 319 -9.81 15.94 -7.22
N LEU A 320 -9.81 16.32 -8.50
CA LEU A 320 -8.63 16.76 -9.24
C LEU A 320 -8.39 18.27 -9.07
N LYS A 321 -7.18 18.71 -9.39
CA LYS A 321 -6.83 20.13 -9.47
C LYS A 321 -7.71 20.83 -10.52
N ALA A 322 -8.55 21.75 -10.08
CA ALA A 322 -9.55 22.43 -10.91
C ALA A 322 -8.99 23.63 -11.70
N ASP A 323 -8.03 23.41 -12.59
CA ASP A 323 -7.38 24.44 -13.41
C ASP A 323 -8.00 24.65 -14.81
N GLY A 324 -8.87 23.73 -15.24
CA GLY A 324 -9.49 23.71 -16.56
C GLY A 324 -8.59 23.14 -17.65
N VAL A 325 -7.47 22.49 -17.29
CA VAL A 325 -6.51 21.91 -18.23
C VAL A 325 -6.72 20.40 -18.33
N LEU A 326 -6.81 19.89 -19.56
CA LEU A 326 -6.83 18.45 -19.86
C LEU A 326 -5.43 17.82 -19.71
N GLY A 327 -4.83 17.95 -18.53
CA GLY A 327 -3.56 17.31 -18.16
C GLY A 327 -3.71 15.79 -17.98
N GLU A 328 -2.59 15.08 -17.84
CA GLU A 328 -2.57 13.61 -17.78
C GLU A 328 -3.50 13.03 -16.71
N GLU A 329 -3.56 13.60 -15.49
CA GLU A 329 -4.46 13.12 -14.44
C GLU A 329 -5.94 13.32 -14.80
N THR A 330 -6.28 14.41 -15.49
CA THR A 330 -7.64 14.70 -15.97
C THR A 330 -8.02 13.74 -17.08
N LEU A 331 -7.12 13.49 -18.05
CA LEU A 331 -7.32 12.54 -19.15
C LEU A 331 -7.42 11.09 -18.66
N LEU A 332 -6.57 10.68 -17.72
CA LEU A 332 -6.61 9.36 -17.10
C LEU A 332 -7.93 9.18 -16.34
N ARG A 333 -8.36 10.20 -15.58
CA ARG A 333 -9.64 10.12 -14.87
C ARG A 333 -10.81 10.04 -15.84
N LEU A 334 -10.86 10.88 -16.88
CA LEU A 334 -11.83 10.82 -17.97
C LEU A 334 -11.88 9.41 -18.59
N ALA A 335 -10.72 8.82 -18.92
CA ALA A 335 -10.61 7.47 -19.46
C ALA A 335 -11.16 6.39 -18.50
N THR A 336 -10.91 6.51 -17.19
CA THR A 336 -11.47 5.57 -16.20
C THR A 336 -12.97 5.74 -15.96
N THR A 337 -13.54 6.92 -16.24
CA THR A 337 -14.98 7.18 -16.13
C THR A 337 -15.76 6.94 -17.42
N ALA A 338 -15.09 6.96 -18.58
CA ALA A 338 -15.70 6.70 -19.88
C ALA A 338 -16.04 5.22 -20.02
N ALA A 339 -17.29 4.94 -20.41
CA ALA A 339 -17.80 3.58 -20.62
C ALA A 339 -17.31 3.01 -21.96
N GLY A 340 -16.03 2.60 -22.01
CA GLY A 340 -15.45 1.84 -23.12
C GLY A 340 -15.19 0.38 -22.73
N ALA A 341 -15.09 -0.50 -23.74
CA ALA A 341 -14.60 -1.86 -23.54
C ALA A 341 -13.13 -1.83 -23.09
N ARG A 342 -12.91 -1.97 -21.77
CA ARG A 342 -11.59 -2.05 -21.13
C ARG A 342 -11.56 -3.26 -20.21
N PRO A 343 -10.42 -3.97 -20.08
CA PRO A 343 -10.28 -4.98 -19.05
C PRO A 343 -10.33 -4.31 -17.67
N SER A 344 -10.98 -4.97 -16.72
CA SER A 344 -11.29 -4.49 -15.37
C SER A 344 -10.81 -5.52 -14.35
N LEU A 345 -10.42 -5.08 -13.15
CA LEU A 345 -9.99 -5.96 -12.06
C LEU A 345 -11.15 -6.42 -11.18
N SER A 346 -12.26 -5.69 -11.21
CA SER A 346 -13.49 -6.00 -10.47
C SER A 346 -14.40 -7.00 -11.20
N LYS A 347 -14.29 -7.09 -12.53
CA LYS A 347 -14.90 -8.16 -13.32
C LYS A 347 -13.92 -9.30 -13.52
N ALA A 348 -13.97 -10.30 -12.63
CA ALA A 348 -13.38 -11.60 -12.93
C ALA A 348 -14.08 -12.18 -14.16
N THR A 349 -13.39 -12.23 -15.30
CA THR A 349 -13.83 -13.05 -16.43
C THR A 349 -13.73 -14.52 -16.00
N PRO A 350 -14.81 -15.31 -16.11
CA PRO A 350 -14.75 -16.76 -15.87
C PRO A 350 -13.88 -17.46 -16.92
#